data_AF-A0A926NFV0-F1
#
_entry.id   AF-A0A926NFV0-F1
#
_cell.length_a   1.000
_cell.length_b   1.000
_cell.length_c   1.000
_cell.angle_alpha   90.00
_cell.angle_beta   90.00
_cell.angle_gamma   90.00
#
_symmetry.space_group_name_H-M   'P 1'
#
loop_
_entity.id
_entity.type
_entity.pdbx_description
1 polymer ?
#
loop_
_entity_poly.entity_id
_entity_poly.type
_entity_poly.pdbx_seq_one_letter_code
_entity_poly.pdbx_strand_id
1 'polypeptide(L)'
;MGFRLGTGYIGSPSILISSANEECIPEPPSHWNKKYSLYKFTFSNSGACSIKVNNGSPIYIADGQGFSIEKEDAPITSFVIVEAGVSYNWIGAF
;
A
#
# COMPACT_ATOMS: atom_id res chain seq x y z
N MET A 1 -24.75 -12.60 7.09
CA MET A 1 -24.18 -12.70 5.73
C MET A 1 -22.84 -11.98 5.71
N GLY A 2 -21.72 -12.67 5.47
CA GLY A 2 -20.44 -12.02 5.22
C GLY A 2 -20.31 -11.69 3.73
N PHE A 3 -20.43 -10.42 3.36
CA PHE A 3 -20.18 -9.99 1.98
C PHE A 3 -18.68 -9.97 1.73
N ARG A 4 -18.22 -10.72 0.72
CA ARG A 4 -16.82 -10.69 0.26
C ARG A 4 -16.66 -9.48 -0.65
N LEU A 5 -15.98 -8.44 -0.16
CA LEU A 5 -15.65 -7.25 -0.94
C LEU A 5 -14.52 -7.55 -1.95
N GLY A 6 -13.57 -8.42 -1.56
CA GLY A 6 -12.41 -8.74 -2.37
C GLY A 6 -12.66 -9.73 -3.51
N THR A 7 -12.17 -9.38 -4.69
CA THR A 7 -11.98 -10.22 -5.87
C THR A 7 -10.63 -10.95 -5.91
N GLY A 8 -9.57 -10.41 -5.29
CA GLY A 8 -8.25 -11.02 -5.29
C GLY A 8 -7.23 -10.41 -4.31
N TYR A 9 -5.99 -10.86 -4.41
CA TYR A 9 -4.84 -10.36 -3.64
C TYR A 9 -3.77 -9.83 -4.59
N ILE A 10 -3.08 -8.78 -4.17
CA ILE A 10 -1.94 -8.19 -4.86
C ILE A 10 -0.90 -7.79 -3.82
N GLY A 11 0.39 -7.78 -4.17
CA GLY A 11 1.43 -7.43 -3.22
C GLY A 11 2.81 -7.48 -3.84
N SER A 12 3.82 -7.24 -3.01
CA SER A 12 5.22 -7.33 -3.41
C SER A 12 5.62 -8.80 -3.62
N PRO A 13 6.27 -9.15 -4.75
CA PRO A 13 6.75 -10.51 -5.00
C PRO A 13 7.96 -10.90 -4.13
N SER A 14 8.67 -9.91 -3.60
CA SER A 14 9.83 -10.03 -2.72
C SER A 14 9.94 -8.79 -1.84
N ILE A 15 10.94 -8.73 -0.96
CA ILE A 15 11.32 -7.46 -0.32
C ILE A 15 11.79 -6.52 -1.44
N LEU A 16 11.16 -5.35 -1.52
CA LEU A 16 11.47 -4.30 -2.48
C LEU A 16 12.25 -3.19 -1.80
N ILE A 17 12.94 -2.37 -2.60
CA ILE A 17 13.64 -1.17 -2.12
C ILE A 17 12.91 0.02 -2.72
N SER A 18 12.52 0.99 -1.89
CA SER A 18 11.77 2.15 -2.34
C SER A 18 12.64 3.09 -3.18
N SER A 19 12.07 3.63 -4.24
CA SER A 19 12.57 4.88 -4.84
C SER A 19 11.80 6.06 -4.24
N ALA A 20 12.43 7.24 -4.18
CA ALA A 20 11.82 8.40 -3.53
C ALA A 20 10.56 8.86 -4.28
N ASN A 21 9.46 9.01 -3.55
CA ASN A 21 8.13 9.39 -4.07
C ASN A 21 7.58 8.42 -5.13
N GLU A 22 7.94 7.14 -5.05
CA GLU A 22 7.40 6.12 -5.95
C GLU A 22 6.07 5.55 -5.43
N GLU A 23 5.11 5.40 -6.34
CA GLU A 23 3.83 4.76 -6.08
C GLU A 23 4.03 3.23 -6.03
N CYS A 24 3.79 2.62 -4.87
CA CYS A 24 3.99 1.19 -4.67
C CYS A 24 2.88 0.33 -5.28
N ILE A 25 1.67 0.88 -5.43
CA ILE A 25 0.53 0.16 -5.97
C ILE A 25 0.56 0.30 -7.50
N PRO A 26 0.64 -0.82 -8.25
CA PRO A 26 0.68 -0.76 -9.70
C PRO A 26 -0.63 -0.19 -10.26
N GLU A 27 -0.57 0.40 -11.45
CA GLU A 27 -1.76 0.86 -12.13
C GLU A 27 -2.66 -0.33 -12.51
N PRO A 28 -3.99 -0.19 -12.39
CA PRO A 28 -4.92 -1.22 -12.84
C PRO A 28 -4.78 -1.45 -14.34
N PRO A 29 -5.08 -2.67 -14.84
CA PRO A 29 -5.01 -2.98 -16.26
C PRO A 29 -5.87 -2.00 -17.07
N SER A 30 -5.41 -1.61 -18.27
CA SER A 30 -5.94 -0.50 -19.07
C SER A 30 -7.45 -0.58 -19.41
N HIS A 31 -8.08 -1.74 -19.20
CA HIS A 31 -9.53 -1.91 -19.31
C HIS A 31 -10.33 -1.41 -18.10
N TRP A 32 -9.68 -1.02 -17.01
CA TRP A 32 -10.30 -0.48 -15.80
C TRP A 32 -10.09 1.03 -15.71
N ASN A 33 -11.19 1.80 -15.76
CA ASN A 33 -11.20 3.25 -15.57
C ASN A 33 -11.06 3.69 -14.10
N LYS A 34 -10.69 2.79 -13.17
CA LYS A 34 -10.63 3.05 -11.73
C LYS A 34 -9.37 2.44 -11.13
N LYS A 35 -8.66 3.20 -10.29
CA LYS A 35 -7.55 2.72 -9.45
C LYS A 35 -7.99 1.51 -8.61
N TYR A 36 -7.04 0.66 -8.24
CA TYR A 36 -7.29 -0.38 -7.25
C TYR A 36 -7.85 0.24 -5.97
N SER A 37 -8.83 -0.43 -5.37
CA SER A 37 -9.41 -0.04 -4.09
C SER A 37 -9.14 -1.18 -3.11
N LEU A 38 -8.04 -1.08 -2.38
CA LEU A 38 -7.60 -2.11 -1.45
C LEU A 38 -8.36 -1.96 -0.13
N TYR A 39 -9.27 -2.88 0.14
CA TYR A 39 -10.07 -2.92 1.39
C TYR A 39 -9.33 -3.62 2.53
N LYS A 40 -8.24 -4.32 2.23
CA LYS A 40 -7.27 -4.76 3.22
C LYS A 40 -5.89 -4.48 2.67
N PHE A 41 -5.00 -4.00 3.51
CA PHE A 41 -3.63 -3.73 3.12
C PHE A 41 -2.74 -3.84 4.35
N THR A 42 -1.58 -4.44 4.16
CA THR A 42 -0.53 -4.56 5.16
C THR A 42 0.77 -4.18 4.50
N PHE A 43 1.50 -3.29 5.15
CA PHE A 43 2.79 -2.79 4.75
C PHE A 43 3.77 -3.02 5.89
N SER A 44 4.93 -3.55 5.56
CA SER A 44 6.04 -3.70 6.51
C SER A 44 7.26 -2.98 5.95
N ASN A 45 7.86 -2.14 6.77
CA ASN A 45 9.08 -1.40 6.46
C ASN A 45 10.24 -1.88 7.32
N SER A 46 11.42 -1.91 6.70
CA SER A 46 12.73 -2.07 7.32
C SER A 46 13.54 -0.84 6.93
N GLY A 47 13.54 0.12 7.85
CA GLY A 47 13.96 1.50 7.74
C GLY A 47 12.83 2.45 8.16
N ALA A 48 13.15 3.49 8.93
CA ALA A 48 12.21 4.56 9.21
C ALA A 48 11.88 5.31 7.91
N CYS A 49 10.60 5.57 7.66
CA CYS A 49 10.13 6.20 6.43
C CYS A 49 8.83 6.96 6.62
N SER A 50 8.49 7.79 5.65
CA SER A 50 7.24 8.52 5.58
C SER A 50 6.41 7.99 4.42
N ILE A 51 5.16 7.66 4.69
CA ILE A 51 4.22 7.15 3.68
C ILE A 51 3.13 8.18 3.40
N LYS A 52 2.67 8.27 2.16
CA LYS A 52 1.47 9.03 1.80
C LYS A 52 0.41 8.03 1.35
N VAL A 53 -0.72 8.04 2.04
CA VAL A 53 -1.88 7.20 1.72
C VAL A 53 -2.93 8.08 1.05
N ASN A 54 -3.46 7.65 -0.10
CA ASN A 54 -4.53 8.33 -0.83
C ASN A 54 -4.22 9.81 -1.15
N ASN A 55 -2.99 10.13 -1.58
CA ASN A 55 -2.50 11.50 -1.80
C ASN A 55 -2.59 12.42 -0.55
N GLY A 56 -2.66 11.84 0.64
CA GLY A 56 -2.68 12.55 1.90
C GLY A 56 -1.34 13.17 2.29
N SER A 57 -1.30 13.72 3.50
CA SER A 57 -0.06 14.21 4.10
C SER A 57 0.89 13.04 4.43
N PRO A 58 2.22 13.26 4.42
CA PRO A 58 3.18 12.25 4.85
C PRO A 58 2.91 11.84 6.30
N ILE A 59 2.89 10.53 6.54
CA ILE A 59 2.77 9.92 7.87
C ILE A 59 4.08 9.22 8.16
N TYR A 60 4.73 9.60 9.26
CA TYR A 60 5.96 8.98 9.70
C TYR A 60 5.69 7.58 10.27
N ILE A 61 6.45 6.60 9.82
CA ILE A 61 6.44 5.20 10.25
C ILE A 61 7.85 4.86 10.73
N ALA A 62 7.95 4.48 12.01
CA ALA A 62 9.22 4.05 12.57
C ALA A 62 9.68 2.73 11.94
N ASP A 63 10.99 2.45 12.00
CA ASP A 63 11.55 1.17 11.55
C ASP A 63 10.82 -0.03 12.20
N GLY A 64 10.36 -0.97 11.38
CA GLY A 64 9.65 -2.16 11.82
C GLY A 64 8.22 -1.93 12.34
N GLN A 65 7.71 -0.69 12.34
CA GLN A 65 6.35 -0.40 12.81
C GLN A 65 5.28 -0.96 11.86
N GLY A 66 5.50 -0.83 10.56
CA GLY A 66 4.52 -1.21 9.55
C GLY A 66 3.26 -0.34 9.58
N PHE A 67 2.32 -0.69 8.70
CA PHE A 67 1.00 -0.06 8.59
C PHE A 67 0.00 -1.08 8.05
N SER A 68 -1.20 -1.15 8.64
CA SER A 68 -2.24 -2.04 8.14
C SER A 68 -3.63 -1.42 8.24
N ILE A 69 -4.50 -1.77 7.29
CA ILE A 69 -5.91 -1.43 7.30
C ILE A 69 -6.76 -2.69 7.08
N GLU A 70 -7.96 -2.66 7.64
CA GLU A 70 -8.97 -3.69 7.49
C GLU A 70 -10.18 -3.18 6.68
N LYS A 71 -11.14 -4.06 6.41
CA LYS A 71 -12.32 -3.78 5.56
C LYS A 71 -13.23 -2.65 6.07
N GLU A 72 -13.09 -2.28 7.34
CA GLU A 72 -13.86 -1.23 8.00
C GLU A 72 -13.20 0.15 7.84
N ASP A 73 -11.91 0.19 7.49
CA ASP A 73 -11.15 1.40 7.27
C ASP A 73 -11.36 1.97 5.86
N ALA A 74 -10.89 3.20 5.64
CA ALA A 74 -10.90 3.82 4.32
C ALA A 74 -10.01 3.00 3.36
N PRO A 75 -10.50 2.61 2.18
CA PRO A 75 -9.73 1.80 1.25
C PRO A 75 -8.52 2.55 0.72
N ILE A 76 -7.43 1.82 0.48
CA ILE A 76 -6.21 2.38 -0.12
C ILE A 76 -6.32 2.33 -1.64
N THR A 77 -6.20 3.49 -2.25
CA THR A 77 -6.17 3.73 -3.69
C THR A 77 -4.83 4.23 -4.20
N SER A 78 -3.98 4.73 -3.29
CA SER A 78 -2.62 5.14 -3.55
C SER A 78 -1.77 5.01 -2.29
N PHE A 79 -0.55 4.50 -2.46
CA PHE A 79 0.43 4.31 -1.41
C PHE A 79 1.82 4.67 -1.94
N VAL A 80 2.39 5.76 -1.41
CA VAL A 80 3.68 6.30 -1.84
C VAL A 80 4.64 6.31 -0.66
N ILE A 81 5.86 5.80 -0.85
CA ILE A 81 6.95 5.96 0.11
C ILE A 81 7.76 7.18 -0.30
N VAL A 82 7.92 8.15 0.60
CA VAL A 82 8.56 9.43 0.28
C VAL A 82 10.08 9.27 0.19
N GLU A 83 10.67 8.47 1.05
CA GLU A 83 12.10 8.21 1.14
C GLU A 83 12.55 7.11 0.16
N ALA A 84 13.75 7.26 -0.40
CA ALA A 84 14.42 6.22 -1.17
C ALA A 84 15.25 5.30 -0.27
N GLY A 85 15.49 4.07 -0.72
CA GLY A 85 16.38 3.12 -0.06
C GLY A 85 15.76 2.38 1.13
N VAL A 86 14.45 2.53 1.36
CA VAL A 86 13.74 1.82 2.43
C VAL A 86 13.41 0.43 1.93
N SER A 87 13.79 -0.60 2.67
CA SER A 87 13.39 -1.96 2.34
C SER A 87 11.97 -2.19 2.83
N TYR A 88 11.07 -2.68 1.97
CA TYR A 88 9.68 -2.84 2.33
C TYR A 88 9.03 -4.04 1.65
N ASN A 89 7.91 -4.47 2.21
CA ASN A 89 6.96 -5.34 1.52
C ASN A 89 5.54 -4.85 1.79
N TRP A 90 4.62 -5.26 0.93
CA TRP A 90 3.21 -5.00 1.16
C TRP A 90 2.33 -6.07 0.52
N ILE A 91 1.13 -6.23 1.07
CA ILE A 91 0.10 -7.14 0.58
C ILE A 91 -1.23 -6.42 0.72
N GLY A 92 -2.07 -6.48 -0.31
CA GLY A 92 -3.40 -5.92 -0.31
C GLY A 92 -4.43 -6.86 -0.92
N ALA A 93 -5.69 -6.62 -0.59
CA ALA A 93 -6.84 -7.30 -1.18
C ALA A 93 -7.81 -6.26 -1.77
N PHE A 94 -8.22 -6.48 -3.02
CA PHE A 94 -9.15 -5.63 -3.78
C PHE A 94 -10.36 -6.42 -4.22
#